data_AF-A0A672P6D2-F1
#
_entry.id   AF-A0A672P6D2-F1
#
_cell.length_a   1.000
_cell.length_b   1.000
_cell.length_c   1.000
_cell.angle_alpha   90.00
_cell.angle_beta   90.00
_cell.angle_gamma   90.00
#
_symmetry.space_group_name_H-M   'P 1'
#
loop_
_entity.id
_entity.type
_entity.pdbx_description
1 polymer ?
#
loop_
_entity_poly.entity_id
_entity_poly.type
_entity_poly.pdbx_seq_one_letter_code
_entity_poly.pdbx_strand_id
1 'polypeptide(L)'
;FFCIYEKGLFLDLRVAVLGNVDSGKSTLLGVLTQGELDNGRGRARLNLFRHLHEIQTGRTSSISFEILGFNSKGAVRQIFRNLNQQPPAY
;
A
#
# COMPACT_ATOMS: atom_id res chain seq x y z
N PHE A 1 0.02 -0.83 -7.23
CA PHE A 1 0.12 0.27 -8.19
C PHE A 1 1.02 1.33 -7.63
N PHE A 2 2.28 1.32 -8.05
CA PHE A 2 3.21 2.38 -7.72
C PHE A 2 3.09 3.46 -8.79
N CYS A 3 2.83 4.71 -8.39
CA CYS A 3 2.84 5.85 -9.31
C CYS A 3 4.06 6.72 -9.00
N ILE A 4 4.92 6.93 -9.98
CA ILE A 4 6.02 7.90 -9.90
C ILE A 4 5.65 9.09 -10.80
N TYR A 5 5.71 10.31 -10.24
CA TYR A 5 5.51 11.54 -11.01
C TYR A 5 6.85 12.16 -11.38
N GLU A 6 7.20 12.13 -12.67
CA GLU A 6 8.35 12.88 -13.19
C GLU A 6 7.96 13.62 -14.48
N LYS A 7 8.08 14.96 -14.46
CA LYS A 7 7.93 15.86 -15.62
C LYS A 7 6.65 15.65 -16.47
N GLY A 8 5.51 15.40 -15.84
CA GLY A 8 4.21 15.28 -16.54
C GLY A 8 3.94 13.91 -17.17
N LEU A 9 4.87 12.95 -17.05
CA LEU A 9 4.65 11.55 -17.40
C LEU A 9 4.31 10.75 -16.14
N PHE A 10 3.20 10.02 -16.19
CA PHE A 10 2.79 9.07 -15.15
C PHE A 10 3.42 7.72 -15.45
N LEU A 11 4.32 7.25 -14.58
CA LEU A 11 4.83 5.89 -14.65
C LEU A 11 4.01 4.98 -13.73
N ASP A 12 3.24 4.05 -14.31
CA ASP A 12 2.55 2.98 -13.57
C ASP A 12 3.46 1.76 -13.46
N LEU A 13 3.91 1.44 -12.24
CA LEU A 13 4.65 0.22 -11.95
C LEU A 13 3.77 -0.76 -11.16
N ARG A 14 3.69 -1.99 -11.68
CA ARG A 14 2.95 -3.10 -11.04
C ARG A 14 3.93 -4.10 -10.45
N VAL A 15 3.93 -4.17 -9.12
CA VAL A 15 4.75 -5.11 -8.36
C VAL A 15 3.82 -6.11 -7.68
N ALA A 16 4.11 -7.40 -7.83
CA ALA A 16 3.43 -8.47 -7.11
C ALA A 16 4.34 -9.00 -5.99
N VAL A 17 3.77 -9.22 -4.81
CA VAL A 17 4.49 -9.76 -3.65
C VAL A 17 4.06 -11.22 -3.46
N LEU A 18 5.03 -12.14 -3.58
CA LEU A 18 4.83 -13.59 -3.51
C LEU A 18 5.71 -14.18 -2.40
N GLY A 19 5.33 -15.35 -1.86
CA GLY A 19 6.08 -16.02 -0.80
C GLY A 19 5.22 -16.89 0.11
N ASN A 20 5.87 -17.68 0.98
CA ASN A 20 5.22 -18.69 1.84
C ASN A 20 4.17 -18.09 2.80
N VAL A 21 3.25 -18.92 3.30
CA VAL A 21 2.30 -18.52 4.36
C VAL A 21 3.10 -17.98 5.56
N ASP A 22 2.55 -16.95 6.21
CA ASP A 22 3.14 -16.26 7.37
C ASP A 22 4.45 -15.50 7.15
N SER A 23 4.95 -15.39 5.91
CA SER A 23 6.15 -14.60 5.57
C SER A 23 5.99 -13.07 5.65
N GLY A 24 4.88 -12.58 6.23
CA GLY A 24 4.66 -11.14 6.45
C GLY A 24 4.31 -10.30 5.22
N LYS A 25 3.95 -10.90 4.07
CA LYS A 25 3.63 -10.18 2.81
C LYS A 25 2.56 -9.10 3.00
N SER A 26 1.42 -9.49 3.57
CA SER A 26 0.30 -8.60 3.82
C SER A 26 0.65 -7.54 4.86
N THR A 27 1.46 -7.89 5.85
CA THR A 27 1.96 -6.93 6.85
C THR A 27 2.84 -5.88 6.20
N LEU A 28 3.80 -6.29 5.36
CA LEU A 28 4.69 -5.37 4.64
C LEU A 28 3.91 -4.44 3.70
N LEU A 29 2.97 -4.99 2.92
CA LEU A 29 2.10 -4.20 2.06
C LEU A 29 1.32 -3.16 2.87
N GLY A 30 0.70 -3.57 3.98
CA GLY A 30 -0.04 -2.65 4.85
C GLY A 30 0.83 -1.53 5.43
N VAL A 31 2.05 -1.83 5.85
CA VAL A 31 2.99 -0.82 6.36
C VAL A 31 3.36 0.17 5.27
N LEU A 32 3.74 -0.31 4.08
CA LEU A 32 4.13 0.54 2.95
C LEU A 32 2.97 1.43 2.48
N THR A 33 1.74 0.91 2.52
CA THR A 33 0.57 1.59 1.95
C THR A 33 -0.24 2.39 2.98
N GLN A 34 0.08 2.31 4.26
CA GLN A 34 -0.53 3.16 5.29
C GLN A 34 0.48 4.12 5.94
N GLY A 35 1.78 3.84 5.80
CA GLY A 35 2.82 4.64 6.44
C GLY A 35 2.85 4.51 7.96
N GLU A 36 2.22 3.46 8.51
CA GLU A 36 2.23 3.15 9.94
C GLU A 36 2.95 1.82 10.17
N LEU A 37 3.81 1.78 11.19
CA LEU A 37 4.54 0.57 11.55
C LEU A 37 3.57 -0.47 12.12
N ASP A 38 3.78 -1.76 11.79
CA ASP A 38 3.00 -2.82 12.41
C ASP A 38 3.34 -2.94 13.91
N ASN A 39 2.34 -3.25 14.73
CA ASN A 39 2.51 -3.43 16.18
C ASN A 39 2.98 -4.85 16.57
N GLY A 40 3.49 -5.63 15.61
CA GLY A 40 3.85 -7.03 15.77
C GLY A 40 2.68 -8.00 15.88
N ARG A 41 1.43 -7.50 15.87
CA ARG A 41 0.21 -8.32 15.87
C ARG A 41 -0.50 -8.34 14.51
N GLY A 42 0.12 -7.79 13.46
CA GLY A 42 -0.47 -7.72 12.13
C GLY A 42 -1.62 -6.72 12.03
N ARG A 43 -1.58 -5.63 12.80
CA ARG A 43 -2.51 -4.51 12.66
C ARG A 43 -2.45 -3.91 11.26
N ALA A 44 -1.26 -3.81 10.67
CA ALA A 44 -1.07 -3.22 9.35
C ALA A 44 -1.82 -3.99 8.24
N ARG A 45 -1.93 -5.32 8.34
CA ARG A 45 -2.62 -6.16 7.34
C ARG A 45 -4.14 -6.19 7.48
N LEU A 46 -4.71 -5.71 8.58
CA LEU A 46 -6.17 -5.72 8.78
C LEU A 46 -6.90 -4.91 7.70
N ASN A 47 -6.29 -3.81 7.24
CA ASN A 47 -6.85 -2.99 6.17
C ASN A 47 -6.80 -3.67 4.80
N LEU A 48 -6.04 -4.76 4.66
CA LEU A 48 -5.99 -5.56 3.43
C LEU A 48 -7.03 -6.67 3.40
N PHE A 49 -7.61 -7.03 4.55
CA PHE A 49 -8.62 -8.07 4.64
C PHE A 49 -9.95 -7.56 4.09
N ARG A 50 -10.56 -8.37 3.22
CA ARG A 50 -11.85 -8.05 2.59
C ARG A 50 -12.97 -8.99 3.01
N HIS A 51 -12.61 -10.12 3.61
CA HIS A 51 -13.57 -11.12 4.03
C HIS A 51 -13.52 -11.38 5.54
N LEU A 52 -14.68 -11.66 6.12
CA LEU A 52 -14.81 -11.91 7.56
C LEU A 52 -13.89 -13.04 8.04
N HIS A 53 -13.76 -14.11 7.26
CA HIS A 53 -12.89 -15.24 7.62
C HIS A 53 -11.40 -14.86 7.62
N GLU A 54 -10.97 -13.84 6.89
CA GLU A 54 -9.59 -13.34 6.94
C GLU A 54 -9.34 -12.58 8.25
N ILE A 55 -10.32 -11.80 8.69
CA ILE A 55 -10.27 -11.06 9.97
C ILE A 55 -10.25 -12.04 11.14
N GLN A 56 -11.10 -13.06 11.10
CA GLN A 56 -11.22 -14.06 12.17
C GLN A 56 -9.98 -14.95 12.29
N THR A 57 -9.41 -15.37 11.16
CA THR A 57 -8.27 -16.30 11.14
C THR A 57 -6.91 -15.61 11.13
N GLY A 58 -6.88 -14.31 10.79
CA GLY A 58 -5.63 -13.57 10.55
C GLY A 58 -4.88 -13.99 9.29
N ARG A 59 -5.51 -14.79 8.40
CA ARG A 59 -4.90 -15.30 7.16
C ARG A 59 -5.45 -14.58 5.95
N THR A 60 -4.55 -14.14 5.07
CA THR A 60 -4.92 -13.62 3.76
C THR A 60 -5.34 -14.77 2.85
N SER A 61 -6.56 -14.71 2.34
CA SER A 61 -7.15 -15.68 1.41
C SER A 61 -7.47 -15.07 0.04
N SER A 62 -7.38 -13.75 -0.07
CA SER A 62 -7.73 -12.97 -1.25
C SER A 62 -6.55 -12.15 -1.77
N ILE A 63 -6.61 -11.77 -3.05
CA ILE A 63 -5.61 -10.91 -3.67
C ILE A 63 -5.98 -9.45 -3.38
N SER A 64 -5.12 -8.76 -2.64
CA SER A 64 -5.28 -7.33 -2.35
C SER A 64 -4.45 -6.48 -3.30
N PHE A 65 -5.01 -5.34 -3.73
CA PHE A 65 -4.36 -4.38 -4.60
C PHE A 65 -4.21 -3.07 -3.85
N GLU A 66 -2.97 -2.62 -3.71
CA GLU A 66 -2.66 -1.39 -3.00
C GLU A 66 -1.98 -0.39 -3.93
N ILE A 67 -2.15 0.90 -3.65
CA ILE A 67 -1.59 2.00 -4.45
C ILE A 67 -0.63 2.82 -3.58
N LEU A 68 0.60 3.05 -4.07
CA LEU A 68 1.59 3.89 -3.41
C LEU A 68 2.15 4.92 -4.40
N GLY A 69 2.10 6.21 -4.06
CA GLY A 69 2.63 7.27 -4.91
C GLY A 69 4.00 7.75 -4.44
N PHE A 70 4.85 8.17 -5.38
CA PHE A 70 6.16 8.78 -5.14
C PHE A 70 6.29 10.04 -5.97
N ASN A 71 6.92 11.07 -5.41
CA ASN A 71 7.35 12.24 -6.18
C ASN A 71 8.70 11.97 -6.87
N SER A 72 9.13 12.88 -7.75
CA SER A 72 10.42 12.82 -8.45
C SER A 72 11.66 12.78 -7.54
N LYS A 73 11.51 13.11 -6.25
CA LYS A 73 12.57 13.02 -5.24
C LYS A 73 12.55 11.70 -4.47
N GLY A 74 11.69 10.75 -4.87
CA GLY A 74 11.51 9.47 -4.18
C GLY A 74 10.76 9.56 -2.86
N ALA A 75 10.16 10.70 -2.52
CA ALA A 75 9.36 10.83 -1.30
C ALA A 75 7.95 10.26 -1.53
N VAL A 76 7.48 9.46 -0.58
CA VAL A 76 6.16 8.84 -0.61
C VAL A 76 5.07 9.92 -0.55
N ARG A 77 4.23 9.97 -1.58
CA ARG A 77 2.94 10.68 -1.58
C ARG A 77 1.82 9.65 -1.58
N GLN A 78 1.23 9.45 -0.41
CA GLN A 78 -0.02 8.71 -0.27
C GLN A 78 -1.12 9.38 -1.09
N ILE A 79 -1.48 8.78 -2.23
CA ILE A 79 -2.46 9.35 -3.17
C ILE A 79 -3.84 9.51 -2.50
N PHE A 80 -4.17 8.66 -1.52
CA PHE A 80 -5.50 8.61 -0.90
C PHE A 80 -5.62 9.29 0.47
N ARG A 81 -4.53 9.78 1.09
CA ARG A 81 -4.62 10.43 2.41
C ARG A 81 -4.87 11.94 2.35
N ASN A 82 -4.83 12.56 1.17
CA ASN A 82 -5.13 13.98 1.00
C ASN A 82 -5.65 14.30 -0.42
N LEU A 83 -6.97 14.21 -0.61
CA LEU A 83 -7.65 14.90 -1.73
C LEU A 83 -7.69 16.44 -1.53
N ASN A 84 -7.17 16.96 -0.41
CA ASN A 84 -7.15 18.38 -0.08
C ASN A 84 -5.80 19.08 -0.33
N GLN A 85 -4.87 18.45 -1.06
CA GLN A 85 -3.63 19.10 -1.49
C GLN A 85 -3.45 18.92 -3.00
N GLN A 86 -4.24 19.68 -3.78
CA GLN A 86 -3.84 20.03 -5.13
C GLN A 86 -2.45 20.68 -5.05
N PRO A 87 -1.43 20.21 -5.79
CA PRO A 87 -0.25 21.04 -6.01
C PRO A 87 -0.70 22.29 -6.78
N PRO A 88 -0.26 23.51 -6.38
CA PRO A 88 -0.58 24.71 -7.14
C PRO A 88 -0.07 24.55 -8.56
N ALA A 89 -0.92 24.89 -9.52
CA ALA A 89 -0.56 24.95 -10.93
C ALA A 89 0.53 26.01 -11.11
N TYR A 90 1.68 25.59 -11.65
CA TYR A 90 2.65 26.45 -12.33
C TYR A 90 3.03 25.76 -13.63
#